data_AF-A0A502WQ49-F1
#
_entry.id   AF-A0A502WQ49-F1
#
_cell.length_a   1.000
_cell.length_b   1.000
_cell.length_c   1.000
_cell.angle_alpha   90.00
_cell.angle_beta   90.00
_cell.angle_gamma   90.00
#
_symmetry.space_group_name_H-M   'P 1'
#
loop_
_entity.id
_entity.type
_entity.pdbx_description
1 polymer ?
#
loop_
_entity_poly.entity_id
_entity_poly.type
_entity_poly.pdbx_seq_one_letter_code
_entity_poly.pdbx_strand_id
1 'polypeptide(L)'
;MIAVRARKKLFESDIMSARRIPVWAREIIADVAAAHGVVANNILMDFRNDNACLARREAIYKIKVHKPSLSSPQIGKWFDKNPATILYSLARHAEQTGAERLSEYSLKKWKPTGKPVGRPRGTK
;
A
#
# COMPACT_ATOMS: atom_id res chain seq x y z
N MET A 1 8.14 40.47 -7.65
CA MET A 1 8.86 39.28 -8.15
C MET A 1 9.69 38.71 -7.00
N ILE A 2 9.18 37.71 -6.28
CA ILE A 2 9.90 37.10 -5.15
C ILE A 2 10.62 35.86 -5.69
N ALA A 3 11.93 35.84 -5.46
CA ALA A 3 12.88 34.88 -5.98
C ALA A 3 12.43 33.42 -5.78
N VAL A 4 12.41 32.68 -6.89
CA VAL A 4 12.29 31.21 -6.95
C VAL A 4 13.53 30.62 -6.30
N ARG A 5 13.51 30.50 -4.97
CA ARG A 5 14.61 30.00 -4.16
C ARG A 5 14.63 28.47 -4.25
N ALA A 6 15.34 27.97 -5.27
CA ALA A 6 16.01 26.68 -5.35
C ALA A 6 15.47 25.57 -4.41
N ARG A 7 14.45 24.82 -4.84
CA ARG A 7 14.24 23.43 -4.39
C ARG A 7 15.17 22.49 -5.15
N LYS A 8 16.49 22.65 -4.95
CA LYS A 8 17.47 21.60 -5.21
C LYS A 8 18.05 21.20 -3.85
N LYS A 9 17.34 20.32 -3.14
CA LYS A 9 17.90 19.61 -1.99
C LYS A 9 17.73 18.11 -2.22
N LEU A 10 18.89 17.49 -2.46
CA LEU A 10 19.26 16.12 -2.13
C LEU A 10 18.46 15.02 -2.85
N PHE A 11 18.93 14.69 -4.06
CA PHE A 11 18.87 13.32 -4.58
C PHE A 11 19.82 12.42 -3.77
N GLU A 12 19.56 12.29 -2.48
CA GLU A 12 19.81 11.04 -1.78
C GLU A 12 18.95 10.01 -2.50
N SER A 13 19.47 8.81 -2.80
CA SER A 13 18.77 7.83 -3.63
C SER A 13 17.36 7.56 -3.11
N ASP A 14 16.38 8.29 -3.64
CA ASP A 14 15.02 8.27 -3.17
C ASP A 14 14.50 6.84 -3.32
N ILE A 15 14.01 6.25 -2.23
CA ILE A 15 13.53 4.86 -2.20
C ILE A 15 12.49 4.61 -3.30
N MET A 16 11.74 5.65 -3.69
CA MET A 16 10.80 5.59 -4.80
C MET A 16 11.47 5.41 -6.15
N SER A 17 12.61 6.09 -6.35
CA SER A 17 13.46 5.94 -7.53
C SER A 17 14.11 4.57 -7.58
N ALA A 18 14.64 4.09 -6.45
CA ALA A 18 15.24 2.76 -6.34
C ALA A 18 14.23 1.64 -6.66
N ARG A 19 12.97 1.78 -6.22
CA ARG A 19 11.87 0.83 -6.50
C ARG A 19 11.21 1.01 -7.86
N ARG A 20 11.73 1.91 -8.71
CA ARG A 20 11.19 2.24 -10.04
C ARG A 20 9.70 2.57 -10.01
N ILE A 21 9.26 3.28 -8.97
CA ILE A 21 7.87 3.73 -8.84
C ILE A 21 7.64 4.79 -9.94
N PRO A 22 6.57 4.71 -10.75
CA PRO A 22 6.25 5.74 -11.74
C PRO A 22 5.99 7.11 -11.09
N VAL A 23 6.29 8.21 -11.79
CA VAL A 23 6.17 9.58 -11.25
C VAL A 23 4.78 9.86 -10.70
N TRP A 24 3.71 9.56 -11.44
CA TRP A 24 2.32 9.75 -11.00
C TRP A 24 2.00 9.03 -9.69
N ALA A 25 2.59 7.85 -9.45
CA ALA A 25 2.35 7.10 -8.22
C ALA A 25 3.12 7.73 -7.05
N ARG A 26 4.29 8.31 -7.31
CA ARG A 26 5.06 9.07 -6.30
C ARG A 26 4.31 10.31 -5.85
N GLU A 27 3.69 11.02 -6.78
CA GLU A 27 2.84 12.18 -6.49
C GLU A 27 1.69 11.80 -5.57
N ILE A 28 0.95 10.72 -5.89
CA ILE A 28 -0.11 10.20 -5.02
C ILE A 28 0.43 9.87 -3.61
N ILE A 29 1.58 9.21 -3.52
CA ILE A 29 2.18 8.86 -2.21
C ILE A 29 2.57 10.12 -1.44
N ALA A 30 3.13 11.12 -2.11
CA ALA A 30 3.54 12.38 -1.50
C ALA A 30 2.33 13.17 -0.97
N ASP A 31 1.24 13.23 -1.73
CA ASP A 31 0.01 13.91 -1.33
C ASP A 31 -0.65 13.24 -0.12
N VAL A 32 -0.71 11.90 -0.13
CA VAL A 32 -1.24 11.14 1.01
C VAL A 32 -0.33 11.26 2.23
N ALA A 33 0.99 11.26 2.05
CA ALA A 33 1.94 11.49 3.13
C ALA A 33 1.71 12.85 3.79
N ALA A 34 1.54 13.91 2.99
CA ALA A 34 1.24 15.25 3.47
C ALA A 34 -0.10 15.31 4.21
N ALA A 35 -1.16 14.68 3.67
CA ALA A 35 -2.49 14.69 4.28
C ALA A 35 -2.53 13.98 5.66
N HIS A 36 -1.73 12.92 5.84
CA HIS A 36 -1.67 12.16 7.09
C HIS A 36 -0.57 12.62 8.06
N GLY A 37 0.21 13.64 7.68
CA GLY A 37 1.34 14.10 8.48
C GLY A 37 2.43 13.05 8.68
N VAL A 38 2.63 12.17 7.70
CA VAL A 38 3.65 11.10 7.74
C VAL A 38 4.71 11.33 6.66
N VAL A 39 5.91 10.78 6.85
CA VAL A 39 6.93 10.77 5.81
C VAL A 39 6.61 9.68 4.79
N ALA A 40 6.79 9.97 3.50
CA ALA A 40 6.48 9.02 2.43
C ALA A 40 7.22 7.67 2.57
N ASN A 41 8.43 7.66 3.13
CA ASN A 41 9.16 6.43 3.44
C ASN A 41 8.40 5.52 4.42
N ASN A 42 7.69 6.10 5.39
CA ASN A 42 6.89 5.32 6.35
C ASN A 42 5.72 4.62 5.66
N ILE A 43 5.17 5.21 4.60
CA ILE A 43 4.14 4.58 3.77
C ILE A 43 4.71 3.38 3.01
N LEU A 44 5.93 3.49 2.49
CA LEU A 44 6.55 2.46 1.63
C LEU A 44 7.21 1.30 2.38
N MET A 45 7.57 1.48 3.65
CA MET A 45 8.27 0.49 4.46
C MET A 45 7.34 -0.23 5.45
N ASP A 46 7.85 -1.19 6.23
CA ASP A 46 7.06 -1.93 7.24
C ASP A 46 6.83 -1.17 8.56
N PHE A 47 6.66 0.15 8.50
CA PHE A 47 6.33 0.93 9.69
C PHE A 47 4.86 0.76 10.06
N ARG A 48 4.59 0.33 11.31
CA ARG A 48 3.24 -0.10 11.75
C ARG A 48 2.55 0.83 12.74
N ASN A 49 2.90 2.11 12.76
CA ASN A 49 2.08 3.08 13.48
C ASN A 49 0.72 3.26 12.76
N ASP A 50 -0.30 3.66 13.51
CA ASP A 50 -1.66 3.72 12.97
C ASP A 50 -1.77 4.71 11.80
N ASN A 51 -1.17 5.89 11.91
CA ASN A 51 -1.19 6.90 10.86
C ASN A 51 -0.52 6.43 9.56
N ALA A 52 0.66 5.78 9.61
CA ALA A 52 1.27 5.25 8.38
C ALA A 52 0.48 4.07 7.83
N CYS A 53 -0.19 3.28 8.67
CA CYS A 53 -1.08 2.22 8.19
C CYS A 53 -2.29 2.79 7.43
N LEU A 54 -2.92 3.85 7.96
CA LEU A 54 -4.02 4.54 7.29
C LEU A 54 -3.56 5.19 5.99
N ALA A 55 -2.47 5.97 6.04
CA ALA A 55 -1.87 6.59 4.88
C ALA A 55 -1.48 5.57 3.80
N ARG A 56 -0.90 4.43 4.19
CA ARG A 56 -0.53 3.38 3.24
C ARG A 56 -1.74 2.77 2.54
N ARG A 57 -2.81 2.48 3.30
CA ARG A 57 -4.05 1.95 2.72
C ARG A 57 -4.67 2.93 1.73
N GLU A 58 -4.70 4.21 2.08
CA GLU A 58 -5.21 5.26 1.20
C GLU A 58 -4.34 5.42 -0.07
N ALA A 59 -3.02 5.42 0.06
CA ALA A 59 -2.11 5.51 -1.08
C ALA A 59 -2.32 4.32 -2.04
N ILE A 60 -2.39 3.09 -1.52
CA ILE A 60 -2.67 1.89 -2.30
C ILE A 60 -4.03 2.01 -3.03
N TYR A 61 -5.06 2.49 -2.33
CA TYR A 61 -6.39 2.70 -2.89
C TYR A 61 -6.36 3.72 -4.05
N LYS A 62 -5.82 4.91 -3.83
CA LYS A 62 -5.72 5.96 -4.85
C LYS A 62 -4.92 5.52 -6.08
N ILE A 63 -3.82 4.77 -5.87
CA ILE A 63 -3.05 4.17 -6.97
C ILE A 63 -3.91 3.19 -7.79
N LYS A 64 -4.70 2.34 -7.13
CA LYS A 64 -5.55 1.36 -7.79
C LYS A 64 -6.73 2.02 -8.52
N VAL A 65 -7.31 3.08 -7.97
CA VAL A 65 -8.32 3.92 -8.66
C VAL A 65 -7.72 4.56 -9.91
N HIS A 66 -6.53 5.16 -9.78
CA HIS A 66 -5.88 5.86 -10.89
C HIS A 66 -5.51 4.89 -12.04
N LYS A 67 -5.06 3.67 -11.70
CA LYS A 67 -4.74 2.64 -12.70
C LYS A 67 -5.30 1.26 -12.30
N PRO A 68 -6.57 0.98 -12.62
CA PRO A 68 -7.23 -0.28 -12.26
C PRO A 68 -6.59 -1.53 -12.86
N SER A 69 -5.86 -1.40 -13.96
CA SER A 69 -5.16 -2.51 -14.61
C SER A 69 -3.94 -3.03 -13.84
N LEU A 70 -3.45 -2.32 -12.82
CA LEU A 70 -2.33 -2.79 -12.00
C LEU A 70 -2.72 -4.00 -11.16
N SER A 71 -1.91 -5.06 -11.23
CA SER A 71 -2.10 -6.23 -10.38
C SER A 71 -1.61 -5.98 -8.95
N SER A 72 -2.21 -6.65 -7.97
CA SER A 72 -1.78 -6.55 -6.57
C SER A 72 -0.30 -6.88 -6.35
N PRO A 73 0.32 -7.86 -7.06
CA PRO A 73 1.76 -8.06 -7.02
C PRO A 73 2.60 -6.88 -7.53
N GLN A 74 2.17 -6.17 -8.58
CA GLN A 74 2.90 -5.00 -9.08
C GLN A 74 2.91 -3.88 -8.05
N ILE A 75 1.75 -3.60 -7.42
CA ILE A 75 1.66 -2.63 -6.33
C ILE A 75 2.49 -3.13 -5.13
N GLY A 76 2.39 -4.41 -4.77
CA GLY A 76 3.14 -5.02 -3.67
C GLY A 76 4.64 -4.80 -3.74
N LYS A 77 5.22 -4.87 -4.95
CA LYS A 77 6.66 -4.58 -5.18
C LYS A 77 7.05 -3.15 -4.79
N TRP A 78 6.17 -2.17 -5.01
CA TRP A 78 6.45 -0.77 -4.64
C TRP A 78 6.41 -0.55 -3.13
N PHE A 79 5.54 -1.27 -2.42
CA PHE A 79 5.35 -1.14 -0.96
C PHE A 79 6.11 -2.17 -0.13
N ASP A 80 6.87 -3.07 -0.77
CA ASP A 80 7.50 -4.22 -0.12
C ASP A 80 6.48 -5.03 0.72
N LYS A 81 5.38 -5.42 0.06
CA LYS A 81 4.27 -6.17 0.66
C LYS A 81 3.84 -7.34 -0.21
N ASN A 82 3.35 -8.38 0.47
CA ASN A 82 2.69 -9.51 -0.17
C ASN A 82 1.41 -9.03 -0.89
N PRO A 83 1.09 -9.56 -2.08
CA PRO A 83 -0.17 -9.29 -2.77
C PRO A 83 -1.42 -9.40 -1.88
N ALA A 84 -1.46 -10.35 -0.94
CA ALA A 84 -2.57 -10.49 0.00
C ALA A 84 -2.71 -9.28 0.93
N THR A 85 -1.60 -8.66 1.35
CA THR A 85 -1.59 -7.43 2.14
C THR A 85 -2.11 -6.25 1.34
N ILE A 86 -1.83 -6.20 0.03
CA ILE A 86 -2.39 -5.17 -0.87
C ILE A 86 -3.91 -5.32 -0.97
N LEU A 87 -4.39 -6.55 -1.21
CA LEU A 87 -5.81 -6.85 -1.26
C LEU A 87 -6.54 -6.52 0.05
N TYR A 88 -5.95 -6.91 1.19
CA TYR A 88 -6.43 -6.52 2.51
C TYR A 88 -6.49 -5.00 2.67
N SER A 89 -5.46 -4.28 2.23
CA SER A 89 -5.41 -2.82 2.34
C SER A 89 -6.51 -2.13 1.55
N LEU A 90 -6.81 -2.61 0.34
CA LEU A 90 -7.91 -2.11 -0.49
C LEU A 90 -9.27 -2.36 0.18
N ALA A 91 -9.52 -3.59 0.62
CA ALA A 91 -10.78 -3.96 1.26
C ALA A 91 -10.97 -3.19 2.58
N ARG A 92 -9.91 -3.06 3.39
CA ARG A 92 -9.97 -2.36 4.68
C ARG A 92 -10.13 -0.85 4.50
N HIS A 93 -9.51 -0.24 3.49
CA HIS A 93 -9.72 1.17 3.18
C HIS A 93 -11.19 1.42 2.83
N ALA A 94 -11.75 0.66 1.89
CA ALA A 94 -13.15 0.78 1.46
C ALA A 94 -14.13 0.60 2.63
N GLU A 95 -13.88 -0.37 3.52
CA GLU A 95 -14.68 -0.57 4.73
C GLU A 95 -14.60 0.63 5.71
N GLN A 96 -13.41 1.20 5.90
CA GLN A 96 -13.21 2.28 6.86
C GLN A 96 -13.75 3.63 6.38
N THR A 97 -13.71 3.90 5.07
CA THR A 97 -14.11 5.20 4.49
C THR A 97 -15.47 5.17 3.81
N GLY A 98 -16.04 3.98 3.58
CA GLY A 98 -17.25 3.81 2.76
C GLY A 98 -16.99 3.95 1.24
N ALA A 99 -15.73 3.98 0.82
CA ALA A 99 -15.37 4.08 -0.59
C ALA A 99 -15.71 2.81 -1.38
N GLU A 100 -15.63 2.90 -2.71
CA GLU A 100 -15.89 1.77 -3.60
C GLU A 100 -14.99 0.58 -3.29
N ARG A 101 -15.55 -0.63 -3.31
CA ARG A 101 -14.81 -1.85 -3.01
C ARG A 101 -14.03 -2.34 -4.24
N LEU A 102 -12.74 -2.04 -4.29
CA LEU A 102 -11.84 -2.45 -5.39
C LEU A 102 -11.24 -3.86 -5.24
N SER A 103 -11.60 -4.59 -4.18
CA SER A 103 -11.09 -5.94 -3.90
C SER A 103 -12.14 -6.83 -3.26
N GLU A 104 -12.26 -8.05 -3.76
CA GLU A 104 -13.12 -9.10 -3.18
C GLU A 104 -12.54 -9.73 -1.91
N TYR A 105 -11.35 -9.30 -1.45
CA TYR A 105 -10.70 -9.87 -0.28
C TYR A 105 -11.59 -9.84 0.95
N SER A 106 -11.84 -11.00 1.55
CA SER A 106 -12.67 -11.12 2.74
C SER A 106 -11.91 -10.63 3.98
N LEU A 107 -12.48 -9.64 4.66
CA LEU A 107 -11.96 -9.15 5.95
C LEU A 107 -12.38 -10.05 7.12
N LYS A 108 -13.25 -11.04 6.89
CA LYS A 108 -13.69 -11.96 7.94
C LYS A 108 -12.50 -12.81 8.38
N LYS A 109 -12.27 -12.88 9.70
CA LYS A 109 -11.28 -13.78 10.28
C LYS A 109 -11.61 -15.22 9.85
N TRP A 110 -10.64 -15.90 9.23
CA TRP A 110 -10.77 -17.31 8.91
C TRP A 110 -11.07 -18.10 10.19
N LYS A 111 -12.14 -18.89 10.15
CA LYS A 111 -12.46 -19.87 11.20
C LYS A 111 -12.03 -21.24 10.68
N PRO A 112 -11.22 -22.01 11.42
CA PRO A 112 -10.94 -23.39 11.07
C PRO A 112 -12.27 -24.13 10.94
N THR A 113 -12.51 -24.77 9.80
CA THR A 113 -13.73 -25.54 9.53
C THR A 113 -13.76 -26.89 10.27
N GLY A 114 -12.84 -27.12 11.21
CA GLY A 114 -12.63 -28.42 11.89
C GLY A 114 -12.05 -29.52 10.99
N LYS A 115 -11.98 -29.29 9.67
CA LYS A 115 -11.37 -30.23 8.73
C LYS A 115 -9.85 -30.13 8.83
N PRO A 116 -9.11 -31.26 8.90
CA PRO A 116 -7.66 -31.23 8.85
C PRO A 116 -7.23 -30.56 7.54
N VAL A 117 -6.56 -29.42 7.65
CA VAL A 117 -5.95 -28.70 6.53
C VAL A 117 -4.51 -29.19 6.38
N GLY A 118 -4.22 -29.84 5.26
CA GLY A 118 -2.92 -30.42 4.93
C GLY A 118 -3.08 -31.81 4.32
N ARG A 119 -2.11 -32.22 3.50
CA ARG A 119 -2.01 -33.62 3.07
C ARG A 119 -1.86 -34.47 4.34
N PRO A 120 -2.61 -35.58 4.51
CA PRO A 120 -2.36 -36.47 5.63
C PRO A 120 -0.88 -36.85 5.62
N ARG A 121 -0.15 -36.54 6.70
CA ARG A 121 1.19 -37.09 6.88
C ARG A 121 0.96 -38.58 7.03
N GLY A 122 1.37 -39.35 6.02
CA GLY A 122 1.28 -40.80 6.07
C GLY A 122 1.91 -41.29 7.38
N THR A 123 1.12 -42.02 8.17
CA THR A 123 1.62 -42.82 9.27
C THR A 123 2.60 -43.82 8.69
N LYS A 124 3.87 -43.75 9.11
CA LYS A 124 4.86 -44.80 8.86
C LYS A 124 4.46 -46.06 9.61
#